data_AF-A0A925BUC8-F1
#
_entry.id   AF-A0A925BUC8-F1
#
_cell.length_a   1.000
_cell.length_b   1.000
_cell.length_c   1.000
_cell.angle_alpha   90.00
_cell.angle_beta   90.00
_cell.angle_gamma   90.00
#
_symmetry.space_group_name_H-M   'P 1'
#
loop_
_entity.id
_entity.type
_entity.pdbx_description
1 polymer ?
#
loop_
_entity_poly.entity_id
_entity_poly.type
_entity_poly.pdbx_seq_one_letter_code
_entity_poly.pdbx_strand_id
1 'polypeptide(L)'
;METAMTPLEAALKTQYETDYLRWIETTLEKLRSRDYASVDWENLVEEIEDMGRSERRSLKSNLIVVLVHLLKWQFQIDRRSGSWEGSMIEHRRRIHQAINDSPSLQPFLESIFDECYLQAVKQAKAETGLSSETFPHQCPYELVEVVGDEFLPD
;
A
#
# COMPACT_ATOMS: atom_id res chain seq x y z
N MET A 1 28.57 2.12 -25.82
CA MET A 1 28.87 3.51 -26.18
C MET A 1 28.08 4.34 -25.19
N GLU A 2 28.76 4.98 -24.25
CA GLU A 2 28.15 5.75 -23.17
C GLU A 2 27.60 7.04 -23.78
N THR A 3 26.29 7.14 -23.93
CA THR A 3 25.64 8.33 -24.49
C THR A 3 25.78 9.44 -23.45
N ALA A 4 26.60 10.45 -23.73
CA ALA A 4 26.76 11.58 -22.83
C ALA A 4 25.44 12.34 -22.70
N MET A 5 25.00 12.54 -21.46
CA MET A 5 23.76 13.25 -21.12
C MET A 5 23.83 14.70 -21.61
N THR A 6 22.77 15.16 -22.26
CA THR A 6 22.67 16.54 -22.75
C THR A 6 22.54 17.53 -21.59
N PRO A 7 22.92 18.81 -21.78
CA PRO A 7 22.77 19.83 -20.73
C PRO A 7 21.33 20.01 -20.24
N LEU A 8 20.35 19.74 -21.12
CA LEU A 8 18.93 19.78 -20.77
C LEU A 8 18.56 18.61 -19.85
N GLU A 9 18.94 17.38 -20.19
CA GLU A 9 18.71 16.19 -19.35
C GLU A 9 19.38 16.33 -17.97
N ALA A 10 20.61 16.85 -17.91
CA ALA A 10 21.32 17.09 -16.65
C ALA A 10 20.61 18.12 -15.76
N ALA A 11 20.08 19.19 -16.35
CA ALA A 11 19.35 20.22 -15.62
C ALA A 11 17.98 19.71 -15.11
N LEU A 12 17.28 18.90 -15.90
CA LEU A 12 16.00 18.29 -15.52
C LEU A 12 16.17 17.33 -14.34
N LYS A 13 17.19 16.46 -14.39
CA LYS A 13 17.52 15.54 -13.30
C LYS A 13 17.88 16.27 -12.00
N THR A 14 18.63 17.36 -12.10
CA THR A 14 18.98 18.19 -10.93
C THR A 14 17.73 18.84 -10.31
N GLN A 15 16.76 19.26 -11.11
CA GLN A 15 15.51 19.86 -10.61
C GLN A 15 14.63 18.83 -9.90
N TYR A 16 14.52 17.62 -10.45
CA TYR A 16 13.80 16.50 -9.82
C TYR A 16 14.36 16.20 -8.41
N GLU A 17 15.69 16.09 -8.28
CA GLU A 17 16.35 15.74 -7.02
C GLU A 17 16.32 16.88 -5.97
N THR A 18 16.27 18.15 -6.41
CA THR A 18 16.41 19.33 -5.53
C THR A 18 15.08 19.97 -5.15
N ASP A 19 14.08 19.95 -6.04
CA ASP A 19 12.78 20.58 -5.85
C ASP A 19 11.67 19.80 -6.59
N TYR A 20 11.29 18.67 -6.01
CA TYR A 20 10.33 17.70 -6.57
C TYR A 20 8.98 18.33 -6.92
N LEU A 21 8.42 19.17 -6.03
CA LEU A 21 7.12 19.82 -6.28
C LEU A 21 7.19 20.71 -7.51
N ARG A 22 8.25 21.53 -7.62
CA ARG A 22 8.46 22.38 -8.79
C ARG A 22 8.68 21.57 -10.06
N TRP A 23 9.36 20.43 -9.98
CA TRP A 23 9.52 19.52 -11.12
C TRP A 23 8.16 18.97 -11.59
N ILE A 24 7.26 18.57 -10.68
CA ILE A 24 5.88 18.16 -11.04
C ILE A 24 5.15 19.30 -11.75
N GLU A 25 5.12 20.50 -11.15
CA GLU A 25 4.41 21.66 -11.71
C GLU A 25 4.91 22.03 -13.12
N THR A 26 6.24 22.05 -13.29
CA THR A 26 6.89 22.35 -14.57
C THR A 26 6.58 21.26 -15.61
N THR A 27 6.60 19.99 -15.21
CA THR A 27 6.28 18.86 -16.11
C THR A 27 4.81 18.92 -16.54
N LEU A 28 3.89 19.23 -15.63
CA LEU A 28 2.48 19.43 -15.95
C LEU A 28 2.27 20.61 -16.91
N GLU A 29 2.98 21.72 -16.72
CA GLU A 29 2.89 22.88 -17.62
C GLU A 29 3.34 22.51 -19.05
N LYS A 30 4.48 21.81 -19.19
CA LYS A 30 4.98 21.32 -20.48
C LYS A 30 4.00 20.36 -21.17
N LEU A 31 3.39 19.45 -20.42
CA LEU A 31 2.39 18.54 -20.95
C LEU A 31 1.12 19.29 -21.43
N ARG A 32 0.67 20.29 -20.67
CA ARG A 32 -0.50 21.11 -21.02
C ARG A 32 -0.26 22.01 -22.23
N SER A 33 0.94 22.59 -22.34
CA SER A 33 1.35 23.43 -23.49
C SER A 33 1.73 22.61 -24.72
N ARG A 34 1.76 21.26 -24.60
CA ARG A 34 2.19 20.31 -25.64
C ARG A 34 3.66 20.47 -26.06
N ASP A 35 4.49 21.02 -25.18
CA ASP A 35 5.94 21.07 -25.36
C ASP A 35 6.58 19.73 -24.97
N TYR A 36 6.29 18.68 -25.73
CA TYR A 36 6.74 17.32 -25.45
C TYR A 36 8.26 17.13 -25.60
N ALA A 37 8.92 18.02 -26.35
CA ALA A 37 10.37 17.97 -26.56
C ALA A 37 11.15 18.33 -25.29
N SER A 38 10.54 19.10 -24.38
CA SER A 38 11.17 19.54 -23.14
C SER A 38 10.75 18.72 -21.91
N VAL A 39 9.93 17.68 -22.09
CA VAL A 39 9.48 16.79 -21.01
C VAL A 39 10.61 15.84 -20.61
N ASP A 40 10.80 15.73 -19.31
CA ASP A 40 11.70 14.77 -18.68
C ASP A 40 11.05 13.38 -18.61
N TRP A 41 11.11 12.64 -19.72
CA TRP A 41 10.39 11.38 -19.85
C TRP A 41 10.91 10.27 -18.95
N GLU A 42 12.21 10.25 -18.63
CA GLU A 42 12.81 9.24 -17.76
C GLU A 42 12.21 9.34 -16.35
N ASN A 43 12.30 10.51 -15.72
CA ASN A 43 11.75 10.73 -14.39
C ASN A 43 10.21 10.66 -14.38
N LEU A 44 9.53 11.13 -15.44
CA LEU A 44 8.06 11.06 -15.50
C LEU A 44 7.55 9.61 -15.54
N VAL A 45 8.19 8.73 -16.33
CA VAL A 45 7.81 7.32 -16.39
C VAL A 45 8.08 6.63 -15.06
N GLU A 46 9.25 6.87 -14.47
CA GLU A 46 9.61 6.32 -13.15
C GLU A 46 8.56 6.69 -12.09
N GLU A 47 8.18 7.97 -12.02
CA GLU A 47 7.16 8.46 -11.08
C GLU A 47 5.79 7.81 -11.31
N ILE A 48 5.36 7.64 -12.56
CA ILE A 48 4.09 6.98 -12.86
C ILE A 48 4.11 5.52 -12.41
N GLU A 49 5.21 4.81 -12.65
CA GLU A 49 5.35 3.44 -12.18
C GLU A 49 5.41 3.37 -10.65
N ASP A 50 6.12 4.29 -10.00
CA ASP A 50 6.23 4.34 -8.54
C ASP A 50 4.91 4.67 -7.86
N MET A 51 4.09 5.56 -8.42
CA MET A 51 2.73 5.79 -7.94
C MET A 51 1.93 4.48 -7.92
N GLY A 52 1.94 3.73 -9.03
CA GLY A 52 1.25 2.44 -9.09
C GLY A 52 1.79 1.40 -8.10
N ARG A 53 3.12 1.35 -7.89
CA ARG A 53 3.76 0.49 -6.88
C ARG A 53 3.37 0.90 -5.46
N SER A 54 3.30 2.20 -5.19
CA SER A 54 2.95 2.77 -3.89
C SER A 54 1.52 2.41 -3.48
N GLU A 55 0.55 2.58 -4.39
CA GLU A 55 -0.85 2.22 -4.14
C GLU A 55 -1.01 0.74 -3.77
N ARG A 56 -0.34 -0.14 -4.53
CA ARG A 56 -0.32 -1.58 -4.25
C ARG A 56 0.32 -1.91 -2.89
N ARG A 57 1.45 -1.28 -2.56
CA ARG A 57 2.13 -1.47 -1.26
C ARG A 57 1.27 -0.98 -0.10
N SER A 58 0.62 0.17 -0.27
CA SER A 58 -0.30 0.74 0.72
C SER A 58 -1.47 -0.20 0.99
N LEU A 59 -2.13 -0.69 -0.06
CA LEU A 59 -3.23 -1.64 0.06
C LEU A 59 -2.81 -2.92 0.80
N LYS A 60 -1.67 -3.50 0.40
CA LYS A 60 -1.06 -4.66 1.07
C LYS A 60 -0.80 -4.40 2.55
N SER A 61 -0.21 -3.25 2.89
CA SER A 61 0.09 -2.88 4.27
C SER A 61 -1.18 -2.74 5.11
N ASN A 62 -2.22 -2.07 4.59
CA ASN A 62 -3.49 -1.94 5.29
C ASN A 62 -4.14 -3.31 5.55
N LEU A 63 -4.15 -4.20 4.54
CA LEU A 63 -4.70 -5.55 4.68
C LEU A 63 -3.97 -6.36 5.77
N ILE A 64 -2.63 -6.32 5.77
CA ILE A 64 -1.82 -7.00 6.81
C ILE A 64 -2.20 -6.49 8.20
N VAL A 65 -2.34 -5.17 8.39
CA VAL A 65 -2.67 -4.62 9.72
C VAL A 65 -4.05 -5.07 10.20
N VAL A 66 -5.06 -5.07 9.33
CA VAL A 66 -6.39 -5.59 9.67
C VAL A 66 -6.29 -7.06 10.11
N LEU A 67 -5.60 -7.90 9.33
CA LEU A 67 -5.42 -9.32 9.65
C LEU A 67 -4.66 -9.52 10.99
N VAL A 68 -3.62 -8.74 11.26
CA VAL A 68 -2.88 -8.77 12.54
C VAL A 68 -3.81 -8.50 13.71
N HIS A 69 -4.66 -7.48 13.60
CA HIS A 69 -5.59 -7.14 14.68
C HIS A 69 -6.72 -8.15 14.82
N LEU A 70 -7.23 -8.75 13.74
CA LEU A 70 -8.20 -9.84 13.82
C LEU A 70 -7.61 -11.07 14.53
N LEU A 71 -6.37 -11.45 14.20
CA LEU A 71 -5.67 -12.54 14.88
C LEU A 71 -5.46 -12.23 16.38
N LYS A 72 -5.03 -11.01 16.71
CA LYS A 72 -4.89 -10.59 18.12
C LYS A 72 -6.24 -10.60 18.84
N TRP A 73 -7.30 -10.16 18.16
CA TRP A 73 -8.65 -10.14 18.69
C TRP A 73 -9.16 -11.55 19.01
N GLN A 74 -8.98 -12.49 18.09
CA GLN A 74 -9.41 -13.88 18.25
C GLN A 74 -8.59 -14.61 19.34
N PHE A 75 -7.26 -14.49 19.29
CA PHE A 75 -6.37 -15.34 20.10
C PHE A 75 -5.87 -14.68 21.40
N GLN A 76 -6.24 -13.42 21.67
CA GLN A 76 -5.98 -12.75 22.94
C GLN A 76 -7.25 -12.06 23.48
N ILE A 77 -8.28 -12.85 23.77
CA ILE A 77 -9.60 -12.38 24.26
C ILE A 77 -9.46 -11.39 25.43
N ASP A 78 -8.60 -11.70 26.41
CA ASP A 78 -8.38 -10.87 27.60
C ASP A 78 -7.66 -9.54 27.33
N ARG A 79 -7.15 -9.34 26.11
CA ARG A 79 -6.39 -8.14 25.69
C ARG A 79 -7.10 -7.32 24.62
N ARG A 80 -8.33 -7.72 24.25
CA ARG A 80 -9.18 -6.92 23.36
C ARG A 80 -9.28 -5.50 23.89
N SER A 81 -9.10 -4.53 22.99
CA SER A 81 -9.08 -3.12 23.36
C SER A 81 -9.64 -2.27 22.23
N GLY A 82 -10.21 -1.11 22.58
CA GLY A 82 -10.69 -0.14 21.60
C GLY A 82 -9.59 0.42 20.70
N SER A 83 -8.32 0.33 21.12
CA SER A 83 -7.19 0.70 20.24
C SER A 83 -7.00 -0.28 19.08
N TRP A 84 -7.20 -1.58 19.31
CA TRP A 84 -7.12 -2.58 18.24
C TRP A 84 -8.30 -2.47 17.29
N GLU A 85 -9.50 -2.28 17.85
CA GLU A 85 -10.72 -2.04 17.08
C GLU A 85 -10.62 -0.77 16.23
N GLY A 86 -10.18 0.34 16.82
CA GLY A 86 -9.97 1.59 16.09
C GLY A 86 -8.94 1.48 14.96
N SER A 87 -7.89 0.66 15.15
CA SER A 87 -6.92 0.38 14.08
C SER A 87 -7.55 -0.43 12.95
N MET A 88 -8.35 -1.48 13.26
CA MET A 88 -9.08 -2.23 12.23
C MET A 88 -10.01 -1.32 11.43
N ILE A 89 -10.80 -0.48 12.09
CA ILE A 89 -11.72 0.46 11.44
C ILE A 89 -10.95 1.39 10.49
N GLU A 90 -9.85 2.00 10.95
CA GLU A 90 -9.08 2.92 10.11
C GLU A 90 -8.46 2.22 8.89
N HIS A 91 -7.91 1.02 9.06
CA HIS A 91 -7.29 0.30 7.95
C HIS A 91 -8.31 -0.29 6.97
N ARG A 92 -9.50 -0.72 7.44
CA ARG A 92 -10.63 -1.08 6.57
C ARG A 92 -11.10 0.13 5.76
N ARG A 93 -11.28 1.28 6.40
CA ARG A 93 -11.63 2.54 5.72
C ARG A 93 -10.64 2.89 4.61
N ARG A 94 -9.33 2.73 4.85
CA ARG A 94 -8.28 2.96 3.84
C ARG A 94 -8.34 1.96 2.68
N ILE A 95 -8.62 0.69 2.96
CA ILE A 95 -8.80 -0.33 1.91
C ILE A 95 -9.99 0.03 1.03
N HIS A 96 -11.15 0.35 1.64
CA HIS A 96 -12.34 0.76 0.90
C HIS A 96 -12.10 2.02 0.07
N GLN A 97 -11.42 3.02 0.64
CA GLN A 97 -11.06 4.23 -0.09
C GLN A 97 -10.18 3.92 -1.30
N ALA A 98 -9.13 3.12 -1.15
CA ALA A 98 -8.24 2.75 -2.24
C ALA A 98 -8.97 2.01 -3.37
N ILE A 99 -9.90 1.09 -3.04
CA ILE A 99 -10.69 0.36 -4.05
C ILE A 99 -11.70 1.29 -4.74
N ASN A 100 -12.32 2.20 -3.99
CA ASN A 100 -13.25 3.19 -4.56
C ASN A 100 -12.55 4.14 -5.52
N ASP A 101 -11.37 4.63 -5.15
CA ASP A 101 -10.56 5.53 -5.96
C ASP A 101 -9.93 4.79 -7.16
N SER A 102 -9.66 3.48 -7.02
CA SER A 102 -9.05 2.63 -8.05
C SER A 102 -9.63 1.21 -8.05
N PRO A 103 -10.78 0.98 -8.74
CA PRO A 103 -11.43 -0.34 -8.76
C PRO A 103 -10.56 -1.47 -9.34
N SER A 104 -9.54 -1.13 -10.13
CA SER A 104 -8.53 -2.07 -10.64
C SER A 104 -7.63 -2.69 -9.55
N LEU A 105 -7.69 -2.19 -8.31
CA LEU A 105 -7.03 -2.77 -7.16
C LEU A 105 -7.77 -3.98 -6.58
N GLN A 106 -9.05 -4.17 -6.88
CA GLN A 106 -9.84 -5.30 -6.35
C GLN A 106 -9.24 -6.67 -6.71
N PRO A 107 -8.90 -6.99 -7.99
CA PRO A 107 -8.27 -8.26 -8.32
C PRO A 107 -6.88 -8.42 -7.68
N PHE A 108 -6.18 -7.30 -7.45
CA PHE A 108 -4.88 -7.33 -6.78
C PHE A 108 -5.04 -7.69 -5.29
N LEU A 109 -6.02 -7.10 -4.59
CA LEU A 109 -6.34 -7.43 -3.20
C LEU A 109 -6.61 -8.94 -3.02
N GLU A 110 -7.44 -9.51 -3.89
CA GLU A 110 -7.74 -10.95 -3.91
C GLU A 110 -6.47 -11.77 -4.12
N SER A 111 -5.62 -11.38 -5.06
CA SER A 111 -4.39 -12.11 -5.39
C SER A 111 -3.34 -12.13 -4.26
N ILE A 112 -3.34 -11.15 -3.36
CA ILE A 112 -2.36 -11.03 -2.27
C ILE A 112 -2.89 -11.51 -0.92
N PHE A 113 -4.16 -11.94 -0.84
CA PHE A 113 -4.83 -12.20 0.44
C PHE A 113 -4.09 -13.24 1.29
N ASP A 114 -3.81 -14.41 0.70
CA ASP A 114 -3.10 -15.50 1.38
C ASP A 114 -1.69 -15.10 1.81
N GLU A 115 -0.98 -14.35 0.96
CA GLU A 115 0.36 -13.85 1.29
C GLU A 115 0.31 -12.90 2.48
N CYS A 116 -0.67 -11.98 2.50
CA CYS A 116 -0.87 -11.03 3.58
C CYS A 116 -1.21 -11.73 4.89
N TYR A 117 -2.04 -12.78 4.85
CA TYR A 117 -2.35 -13.58 6.03
C TYR A 117 -1.09 -14.19 6.65
N LEU A 118 -0.22 -14.81 5.84
CA LEU A 118 1.02 -15.40 6.35
C LEU A 118 1.96 -14.35 6.97
N GLN A 119 1.99 -13.13 6.43
CA GLN A 119 2.76 -12.03 7.04
C GLN A 119 2.11 -11.55 8.35
N ALA A 120 0.77 -11.45 8.37
CA ALA A 120 0.03 -11.08 9.56
C ALA A 120 0.24 -12.09 10.71
N VAL A 121 0.27 -13.40 10.43
CA VAL A 121 0.61 -14.43 11.44
C VAL A 121 2.01 -14.21 12.02
N LYS A 122 3.02 -13.91 11.19
CA LYS A 122 4.38 -13.63 11.66
C LYS A 122 4.41 -12.40 12.58
N GLN A 123 3.71 -11.34 12.20
CA GLN A 123 3.65 -10.12 12.99
C GLN A 123 2.83 -10.31 14.29
N ALA A 124 1.67 -10.95 14.23
CA ALA A 124 0.87 -11.28 15.40
C ALA A 124 1.67 -12.17 16.38
N LYS A 125 2.41 -13.16 15.90
CA LYS A 125 3.33 -13.95 16.72
C LYS A 125 4.34 -13.05 17.45
N ALA A 126 4.98 -12.13 16.74
CA ALA A 126 5.97 -11.23 17.31
C ALA A 126 5.38 -10.28 18.37
N GLU A 127 4.17 -9.75 18.13
CA GLU A 127 3.50 -8.81 19.03
C GLU A 127 2.87 -9.48 20.27
N THR A 128 2.37 -10.70 20.10
CA THR A 128 1.64 -11.42 21.16
C THR A 128 2.51 -12.35 22.00
N GLY A 129 3.65 -12.81 21.44
CA GLY A 129 4.50 -13.85 22.03
C GLY A 129 3.91 -15.26 21.97
N LEU A 130 2.77 -15.46 21.28
CA LEU A 130 2.14 -16.77 21.12
C LEU A 130 2.94 -17.68 20.18
N SER A 131 2.71 -19.00 20.25
CA SER A 131 3.32 -19.95 19.30
C SER A 131 2.73 -19.74 17.90
N SER A 132 3.49 -20.05 16.86
CA SER A 132 2.96 -20.11 15.49
C SER A 132 1.85 -21.16 15.34
N GLU A 133 1.84 -22.19 16.19
CA GLU A 133 0.80 -23.22 16.20
C GLU A 133 -0.55 -22.72 16.75
N THR A 134 -0.55 -21.59 17.46
CA THR A 134 -1.79 -20.96 17.95
C THR A 134 -2.61 -20.39 16.79
N PHE A 135 -1.94 -19.95 15.72
CA PHE A 135 -2.59 -19.36 14.56
C PHE A 135 -2.83 -20.43 13.49
N PRO A 136 -4.03 -20.48 12.87
CA PRO A 136 -4.31 -21.41 11.78
C PRO A 136 -3.35 -21.24 10.60
N HIS A 137 -2.99 -22.34 9.93
CA HIS A 137 -2.11 -22.30 8.75
C HIS A 137 -2.80 -21.67 7.53
N GLN A 138 -4.11 -21.85 7.42
CA GLN A 138 -4.98 -21.20 6.43
C GLN A 138 -5.74 -20.07 7.11
N CYS A 139 -6.04 -19.00 6.38
CA CYS A 139 -6.83 -17.90 6.92
C CYS A 139 -8.21 -18.42 7.35
N PRO A 140 -8.63 -18.23 8.62
CA PRO A 140 -9.94 -18.66 9.09
C PRO A 140 -11.06 -17.68 8.70
N TYR A 141 -10.72 -16.58 8.02
CA TYR A 141 -11.63 -15.52 7.61
C TYR A 141 -11.71 -15.44 6.09
N GLU A 142 -12.88 -15.10 5.58
CA GLU A 142 -13.06 -14.74 4.18
C GLU A 142 -12.63 -13.30 3.92
N LEU A 143 -12.17 -12.98 2.71
CA LEU A 143 -11.73 -11.62 2.37
C LEU A 143 -12.84 -10.58 2.64
N VAL A 144 -14.10 -10.94 2.34
CA VAL A 144 -15.27 -10.07 2.58
C VAL A 144 -15.48 -9.76 4.07
N GLU A 145 -15.14 -10.69 4.95
CA GLU A 145 -15.19 -10.50 6.40
C GLU A 145 -14.03 -9.61 6.86
N VAL A 146 -12.84 -9.85 6.34
CA VAL A 146 -11.64 -9.07 6.68
C VAL A 146 -11.84 -7.59 6.34
N VAL A 147 -12.39 -7.28 5.17
CA VAL A 147 -12.67 -5.89 4.79
C VAL A 147 -14.01 -5.36 5.33
N GLY A 148 -14.87 -6.20 5.89
CA GLY A 148 -16.17 -5.81 6.41
C GLY A 148 -16.06 -4.99 7.70
N ASP A 149 -16.69 -3.82 7.76
CA ASP A 149 -16.50 -2.83 8.84
C ASP A 149 -16.77 -3.40 10.24
N GLU A 150 -17.83 -4.21 10.37
CA GLU A 150 -18.34 -4.71 11.65
C GLU A 150 -17.81 -6.10 12.04
N PHE A 151 -17.01 -6.75 11.19
CA PHE A 151 -16.58 -8.13 11.46
C PHE A 151 -15.53 -8.18 12.58
N LEU A 152 -15.82 -8.98 13.59
CA LEU A 152 -14.92 -9.32 14.70
C LEU A 152 -15.07 -10.83 14.99
N PRO A 153 -13.99 -11.62 14.99
CA PRO A 153 -14.06 -13.04 15.27
C PRO A 153 -14.30 -13.33 16.76
N ASP A 154 -14.96 -14.45 17.04
CA ASP A 154 -15.22 -14.95 18.40
C ASP A 154 -13.96 -15.42 19.12
#